data_AF-A8H1Z2-F1
#
_entry.id   AF-A8H1Z2-F1
#
_cell.length_a   1.000
_cell.length_b   1.000
_cell.length_c   1.000
_cell.angle_alpha   90.00
_cell.angle_beta   90.00
_cell.angle_gamma   90.00
#
_symmetry.space_group_name_H-M   'P 1'
#
loop_
_entity.id
_entity.type
_entity.pdbx_description
1 polymer ?
#
loop_
_entity_poly.entity_id
_entity_poly.type
_entity_poly.pdbx_seq_one_letter_code
_entity_poly.pdbx_strand_id
1 'polypeptide(L)'
;MESTFLTRAEFYKLFDFLRSETPAELAWLRGYISKKALITLDANLTIYQIKEQLFLQYQTSNSSVEATVFIKSFAGNMYKAHKARLYRKKLGAKKMLNVAITPKHMQNLEYICKSQGMQKNKVIEMMIEGSLQHLINGEQNLKSEKQQNELILKQTRDSKKLEATMSNSKIKQEELYRLKENIGKQESTIEELKENISNLFETLRASQHGKTLISGYDYDNATIIYYNSIQK
;
A
#
# COMPACT_ATOMS: atom_id res chain seq x y z
N MET A 1 -19.57 -40.54 -26.01
CA MET A 1 -18.18 -40.99 -25.78
C MET A 1 -17.32 -40.27 -26.80
N GLU A 2 -16.51 -39.31 -26.38
CA GLU A 2 -15.51 -38.70 -27.29
C GLU A 2 -14.57 -39.82 -27.74
N SER A 3 -14.34 -39.97 -29.04
CA SER A 3 -13.39 -40.97 -29.51
C SER A 3 -12.01 -40.60 -28.99
N THR A 4 -11.39 -41.51 -28.25
CA THR A 4 -10.03 -41.35 -27.75
C THR A 4 -8.99 -41.28 -28.88
N PHE A 5 -9.43 -41.60 -30.11
CA PHE A 5 -8.64 -41.71 -31.33
C PHE A 5 -8.86 -40.50 -32.22
N LEU A 6 -7.79 -40.08 -32.90
CA LEU A 6 -7.81 -38.97 -33.85
C LEU A 6 -8.20 -39.47 -35.23
N THR A 7 -9.23 -38.87 -35.82
CA THR A 7 -9.46 -38.97 -37.26
C THR A 7 -8.29 -38.34 -38.03
N ARG A 8 -8.15 -38.69 -39.31
CA ARG A 8 -7.12 -38.09 -40.19
C ARG A 8 -7.21 -36.56 -40.21
N ALA A 9 -8.41 -36.01 -40.27
CA ALA A 9 -8.62 -34.56 -40.24
C ALA A 9 -8.14 -33.93 -38.92
N GLU A 10 -8.45 -34.55 -37.78
CA GLU A 10 -8.02 -34.07 -36.47
C GLU A 10 -6.51 -34.18 -36.27
N PHE A 11 -5.89 -35.25 -36.76
CA PHE A 11 -4.43 -35.40 -36.77
C PHE A 11 -3.77 -34.26 -37.56
N TYR A 12 -4.31 -33.93 -38.73
CA TYR A 12 -3.70 -32.94 -39.63
C TYR A 12 -3.76 -31.54 -39.02
N LYS A 13 -4.87 -31.23 -38.34
CA LYS A 13 -5.04 -29.97 -37.59
C LYS A 13 -3.95 -29.73 -36.55
N LEU A 14 -3.39 -30.79 -35.96
CA LEU A 14 -2.27 -30.65 -35.01
C LEU A 14 -1.03 -30.00 -35.64
N PHE A 15 -0.89 -30.10 -36.96
CA PHE A 15 0.27 -29.66 -37.74
C PHE A 15 -0.06 -28.53 -38.73
N ASP A 16 -1.22 -27.88 -38.61
CA ASP A 16 -1.64 -26.76 -39.49
C ASP A 16 -0.75 -25.51 -39.38
N PHE A 17 0.11 -25.45 -38.35
CA PHE A 17 1.10 -24.40 -38.20
C PHE A 17 2.27 -24.52 -39.18
N LEU A 18 2.44 -25.68 -39.81
CA LEU A 18 3.41 -25.94 -40.88
C LEU A 18 2.79 -25.57 -42.23
N ARG A 19 3.02 -24.34 -42.67
CA ARG A 19 2.41 -23.78 -43.90
C ARG A 19 3.41 -23.38 -44.97
N SER A 20 4.70 -23.29 -44.64
CA SER A 20 5.72 -22.78 -45.56
C SER A 20 6.67 -23.91 -45.98
N GLU A 21 6.75 -24.17 -47.28
CA GLU A 21 7.59 -25.23 -47.85
C GLU A 21 9.00 -24.77 -48.23
N THR A 22 9.52 -23.74 -47.56
CA THR A 22 10.89 -23.29 -47.85
C THR A 22 11.89 -24.41 -47.58
N PRO A 23 12.97 -24.55 -48.38
CA PRO A 23 13.98 -25.60 -48.17
C PRO A 23 14.54 -25.62 -46.75
N ALA A 24 14.73 -24.43 -46.14
CA ALA A 24 15.18 -24.30 -44.77
C ALA A 24 14.15 -24.80 -43.74
N GLU A 25 12.84 -24.68 -44.02
CA GLU A 25 11.78 -25.20 -43.16
C GLU A 25 11.67 -26.71 -43.24
N LEU A 26 11.75 -27.28 -44.44
CA LEU A 26 11.83 -28.72 -44.65
C LEU A 26 13.05 -29.34 -43.96
N ALA A 27 14.23 -28.72 -44.11
CA ALA A 27 15.46 -29.19 -43.45
C ALA A 27 15.34 -29.16 -41.92
N TRP A 28 14.78 -28.09 -41.36
CA TRP A 28 14.53 -27.99 -39.91
C TRP A 28 13.54 -29.06 -39.43
N LEU A 29 12.45 -29.23 -40.17
CA LEU A 29 11.38 -30.17 -39.83
C LEU A 29 11.90 -31.61 -39.82
N ARG A 30 12.66 -32.01 -40.84
CA ARG A 30 13.33 -33.32 -40.89
C ARG A 30 14.27 -33.50 -39.71
N GLY A 31 15.15 -32.51 -39.46
CA GLY A 31 16.07 -32.55 -38.32
C GLY A 31 15.35 -32.64 -36.96
N TYR A 32 14.20 -31.99 -36.81
CA TYR A 32 13.40 -32.08 -35.60
C TYR A 32 12.76 -33.47 -35.44
N ILE A 33 12.09 -33.97 -36.49
CA ILE A 33 11.39 -35.25 -36.46
C ILE A 33 12.38 -36.41 -36.25
N SER A 34 13.50 -36.44 -36.98
CA SER A 34 14.48 -37.52 -36.81
C SER A 34 15.12 -37.54 -35.41
N LYS A 35 15.31 -36.38 -34.77
CA LYS A 35 15.82 -36.31 -33.40
C LYS A 35 14.79 -36.65 -32.32
N LYS A 36 13.50 -36.37 -32.55
CA LYS A 36 12.47 -36.39 -31.50
C LYS A 36 11.45 -37.52 -31.64
N ALA A 37 11.19 -37.97 -32.86
CA ALA A 37 10.28 -39.07 -33.14
C ALA A 37 11.03 -40.35 -33.57
N LEU A 38 12.36 -40.31 -33.68
CA LEU A 38 13.22 -41.44 -34.06
C LEU A 38 12.88 -42.03 -35.45
N ILE A 39 12.35 -41.19 -36.35
CA ILE A 39 12.01 -41.57 -37.73
C ILE A 39 12.98 -40.92 -38.69
N THR A 40 13.58 -41.71 -39.56
CA THR A 40 14.36 -41.19 -40.67
C THR A 40 13.41 -40.80 -41.79
N LEU A 41 13.35 -39.51 -42.12
CA LEU A 41 12.56 -39.00 -43.24
C LEU A 41 13.46 -38.82 -44.46
N ASP A 42 12.95 -39.16 -45.64
CA ASP A 42 13.62 -38.89 -46.90
C ASP A 42 13.76 -37.37 -47.13
N ALA A 43 14.92 -36.97 -47.65
CA ALA A 43 15.29 -35.59 -47.97
C ALA A 43 14.46 -34.96 -49.09
N ASN A 44 13.63 -35.73 -49.81
CA ASN A 44 12.79 -35.21 -50.89
C ASN A 44 11.31 -35.06 -50.51
N LEU A 45 10.92 -35.40 -49.28
CA LEU A 45 9.52 -35.34 -48.89
C LEU A 45 9.02 -33.90 -48.70
N THR A 46 7.85 -33.62 -49.26
CA THR A 46 7.03 -32.40 -49.05
C THR A 46 6.41 -32.39 -47.64
N ILE A 47 5.88 -31.24 -47.20
CA ILE A 47 5.22 -31.16 -45.87
C ILE A 47 4.04 -32.13 -45.81
N TYR A 48 3.25 -32.20 -46.89
CA TYR A 48 2.13 -33.12 -46.98
C TYR A 48 2.56 -34.57 -46.80
N GLN A 49 3.58 -35.02 -47.54
CA GLN A 49 4.09 -36.38 -47.42
C GLN A 49 4.66 -36.70 -46.03
N ILE A 50 5.24 -35.70 -45.35
CA ILE A 50 5.74 -35.88 -43.99
C ILE A 50 4.57 -36.03 -43.00
N LYS A 51 3.50 -35.24 -43.15
CA LYS A 51 2.27 -35.40 -42.35
C LYS A 51 1.64 -36.78 -42.57
N GLU A 52 1.60 -37.26 -43.82
CA GLU A 52 1.13 -38.60 -44.17
C GLU A 52 1.96 -39.69 -43.48
N GLN A 53 3.29 -39.61 -43.53
CA GLN A 53 4.14 -40.61 -42.87
C GLN A 53 3.97 -40.63 -41.34
N LEU A 54 3.86 -39.46 -40.71
CA LEU A 54 3.57 -39.37 -39.28
C LEU A 54 2.19 -39.97 -38.95
N PHE A 55 1.20 -39.75 -39.80
CA PHE A 55 -0.14 -40.31 -39.63
C PHE A 55 -0.15 -41.83 -39.77
N LEU A 56 0.51 -42.37 -40.81
CA LEU A 56 0.66 -43.81 -41.00
C LEU A 56 1.31 -44.45 -39.78
N GLN A 57 2.35 -43.82 -39.22
CA GLN A 57 2.99 -44.35 -38.03
C GLN A 57 2.07 -44.35 -36.81
N TYR A 58 1.31 -43.27 -36.60
CA TYR A 58 0.28 -43.21 -35.56
C TYR A 58 -0.75 -44.35 -35.74
N GLN A 59 -1.17 -44.63 -36.97
CA GLN A 59 -2.05 -45.76 -37.26
C GLN A 59 -1.41 -47.11 -36.98
N THR A 60 -0.13 -47.32 -37.35
CA THR A 60 0.58 -48.58 -37.09
C THR A 60 0.76 -48.89 -35.61
N SER A 61 0.74 -47.87 -34.73
CA SER A 61 0.67 -48.05 -33.27
C SER A 61 -0.73 -48.39 -32.74
N ASN A 62 -1.59 -48.98 -33.58
CA ASN A 62 -3.01 -49.29 -33.31
C ASN A 62 -3.81 -48.08 -32.81
N SER A 63 -3.36 -46.87 -33.12
CA SER A 63 -3.93 -45.63 -32.60
C SER A 63 -4.13 -45.65 -31.07
N SER A 64 -3.28 -46.32 -30.28
CA SER A 64 -3.54 -46.47 -28.83
C SER A 64 -3.74 -45.13 -28.09
N VAL A 65 -4.28 -45.17 -26.87
CA VAL A 65 -4.42 -43.97 -26.03
C VAL A 65 -3.05 -43.32 -25.81
N GLU A 66 -2.02 -44.12 -25.56
CA GLU A 66 -0.63 -43.68 -25.41
C GLU A 66 -0.11 -43.04 -26.70
N ALA A 67 -0.37 -43.63 -27.86
CA ALA A 67 0.01 -43.06 -29.15
C ALA A 67 -0.67 -41.70 -29.39
N THR A 68 -1.94 -41.57 -28.98
CA THR A 68 -2.70 -40.33 -29.10
C THR A 68 -2.18 -39.23 -28.16
N VAL A 69 -1.86 -39.58 -26.91
CA VAL A 69 -1.24 -38.66 -25.96
C VAL A 69 0.15 -38.23 -26.47
N PHE A 70 0.94 -39.19 -26.96
CA PHE A 70 2.26 -38.93 -27.51
C PHE A 70 2.19 -37.97 -28.68
N ILE A 71 1.34 -38.21 -29.69
CA ILE A 71 1.30 -37.37 -30.88
C ILE A 71 0.80 -35.96 -30.57
N LYS A 72 -0.19 -35.80 -29.67
CA LYS A 72 -0.65 -34.49 -29.21
C LYS A 72 0.49 -33.73 -28.50
N SER A 73 1.23 -34.40 -27.62
CA SER A 73 2.39 -33.82 -26.93
C SER A 73 3.51 -33.46 -27.91
N PHE A 74 3.80 -34.35 -28.85
CA PHE A 74 4.80 -34.15 -29.90
C PHE A 74 4.47 -32.94 -30.76
N ALA A 75 3.24 -32.83 -31.27
CA ALA A 75 2.78 -31.69 -32.06
C ALA A 75 2.84 -30.38 -31.26
N GLY A 76 2.42 -30.40 -29.99
CA GLY A 76 2.51 -29.25 -29.09
C GLY A 76 3.95 -28.78 -28.86
N ASN A 77 4.89 -29.70 -28.64
CA ASN A 77 6.31 -29.39 -28.48
C ASN A 77 6.92 -28.86 -29.78
N MET A 78 6.56 -29.46 -30.91
CA MET A 78 7.00 -29.02 -32.23
C MET A 78 6.51 -27.61 -32.56
N TYR A 79 5.25 -27.30 -32.24
CA TYR A 79 4.68 -25.97 -32.40
C TYR A 79 5.45 -24.91 -31.59
N LYS A 80 5.76 -25.21 -30.31
CA LYS A 80 6.56 -24.32 -29.45
C LYS A 80 7.96 -24.09 -30.04
N ALA A 81 8.61 -25.15 -30.51
CA ALA A 81 9.93 -25.06 -31.14
C ALA A 81 9.90 -24.25 -32.45
N HIS A 82 8.87 -24.45 -33.28
CA HIS A 82 8.65 -23.71 -34.51
C HIS A 82 8.43 -22.21 -34.23
N LYS A 83 7.56 -21.88 -33.27
CA LYS A 83 7.32 -20.50 -32.84
C LYS A 83 8.59 -19.83 -32.33
N ALA A 84 9.39 -20.53 -31.51
CA ALA A 84 10.67 -20.02 -31.03
C ALA A 84 11.67 -19.76 -32.16
N ARG A 85 11.72 -20.63 -33.18
CA ARG A 85 12.54 -20.43 -34.39
C ARG A 85 12.10 -19.19 -35.17
N LEU A 86 10.80 -19.06 -35.46
CA LEU A 86 10.26 -17.89 -36.16
C LEU A 86 10.53 -16.60 -35.40
N TYR A 87 10.36 -16.61 -34.07
CA TYR A 87 10.67 -15.48 -33.20
C TYR A 87 12.15 -15.07 -33.29
N ARG A 88 13.09 -16.03 -33.21
CA ARG A 88 14.53 -15.77 -33.37
C ARG A 88 14.88 -15.23 -34.76
N LYS A 89 14.20 -15.70 -35.82
CA LYS A 89 14.37 -15.20 -37.20
C LYS A 89 13.86 -13.76 -37.34
N LYS A 90 12.67 -13.45 -36.78
CA LYS A 90 12.05 -12.11 -36.84
C LYS A 90 12.86 -11.06 -36.09
N LEU A 91 13.45 -11.42 -34.94
CA LEU A 91 14.35 -10.53 -34.20
C LEU A 91 15.73 -10.36 -34.85
N GLY A 92 15.93 -10.91 -36.06
CA GLY A 92 17.15 -10.76 -36.83
C GLY A 92 18.37 -11.21 -36.04
N ALA A 93 18.34 -12.41 -35.44
CA ALA A 93 19.45 -12.95 -34.66
C ALA A 93 20.11 -11.93 -33.70
N LYS A 94 19.35 -10.96 -33.15
CA LYS A 94 19.88 -10.10 -32.07
C LYS A 94 20.32 -11.04 -30.97
N LYS A 95 21.63 -11.08 -30.80
CA LYS A 95 22.45 -12.11 -30.15
C LYS A 95 21.90 -12.44 -28.76
N MET A 96 21.04 -13.46 -28.68
CA MET A 96 20.73 -14.09 -27.40
C MET A 96 22.00 -14.82 -26.95
N LEU A 97 22.69 -14.23 -25.98
CA LEU A 97 23.87 -14.82 -25.38
C LEU A 97 23.41 -15.89 -24.38
N ASN A 98 23.78 -17.14 -24.63
CA ASN A 98 23.61 -18.18 -23.62
C ASN A 98 24.78 -18.08 -22.64
N VAL A 99 24.50 -17.64 -21.42
CA VAL A 99 25.49 -17.55 -20.35
C VAL A 99 25.22 -18.65 -19.34
N ALA A 100 26.24 -19.46 -19.06
CA ALA A 100 26.20 -20.38 -17.94
C ALA A 100 26.55 -19.62 -16.66
N ILE A 101 25.68 -19.71 -15.66
CA ILE A 101 25.84 -19.06 -14.35
C ILE A 101 25.75 -20.16 -13.30
N THR A 102 26.57 -20.08 -12.25
CA THR A 102 26.51 -21.06 -11.17
C THR A 102 25.15 -21.00 -10.45
N PRO A 103 24.65 -22.12 -9.90
CA PRO A 103 23.35 -22.14 -9.23
C PRO A 103 23.20 -21.08 -8.12
N LYS A 104 24.26 -20.86 -7.34
CA LYS A 104 24.30 -19.84 -6.28
C LYS A 104 24.08 -18.43 -6.83
N HIS A 105 24.76 -18.06 -7.91
CA HIS A 105 24.59 -16.73 -8.52
C HIS A 105 23.22 -16.58 -9.19
N MET A 106 22.67 -17.66 -9.76
CA MET A 106 21.31 -17.66 -10.30
C MET A 106 20.26 -17.41 -9.21
N GLN A 107 20.40 -18.06 -8.05
CA GLN A 107 19.50 -17.83 -6.91
C GLN A 107 19.54 -16.39 -6.41
N ASN A 108 20.74 -15.79 -6.31
CA ASN A 108 20.88 -14.38 -5.94
C ASN A 108 20.23 -13.45 -6.96
N LEU A 109 20.43 -13.71 -8.25
CA LEU A 109 19.80 -12.94 -9.32
C LEU A 109 18.28 -13.05 -9.25
N GLU A 110 17.74 -14.25 -9.01
CA GLU A 110 16.30 -14.46 -8.85
C GLU A 110 15.72 -13.73 -7.65
N TYR A 111 16.44 -13.72 -6.54
CA TYR A 111 16.06 -12.95 -5.35
C TYR A 111 15.96 -11.46 -5.66
N ILE A 112 16.98 -10.88 -6.31
CA ILE A 112 17.00 -9.46 -6.70
C ILE A 112 15.85 -9.16 -7.68
N CYS A 113 15.65 -10.02 -8.69
CA CYS A 113 14.56 -9.83 -9.65
C CYS A 113 13.19 -9.82 -8.97
N LYS A 114 12.97 -10.71 -7.99
CA LYS A 114 11.71 -10.78 -7.24
C LYS A 114 11.52 -9.58 -6.32
N SER A 115 12.56 -9.17 -5.58
CA SER A 115 12.45 -8.04 -4.66
C SER A 115 12.21 -6.71 -5.37
N GLN A 116 12.73 -6.59 -6.59
CA GLN A 116 12.64 -5.37 -7.40
C GLN A 116 11.55 -5.42 -8.49
N GLY A 117 10.87 -6.56 -8.67
CA GLY A 117 9.87 -6.73 -9.73
C GLY A 117 10.43 -6.61 -11.16
N MET A 118 11.74 -6.84 -11.35
CA MET A 118 12.44 -6.62 -12.62
C MET A 118 12.75 -7.93 -13.34
N GLN A 119 12.84 -7.85 -14.68
CA GLN A 119 13.30 -8.98 -15.49
C GLN A 119 14.81 -9.20 -15.33
N LYS A 120 15.24 -10.48 -15.31
CA LYS A 120 16.66 -10.89 -15.19
C LYS A 120 17.59 -10.12 -16.11
N ASN A 121 17.25 -9.97 -17.38
CA ASN A 121 18.07 -9.26 -18.36
C ASN A 121 18.28 -7.80 -17.97
N LYS A 122 17.25 -7.13 -17.44
CA LYS A 122 17.34 -5.72 -17.04
C LYS A 122 18.21 -5.56 -15.79
N VAL A 123 18.08 -6.47 -14.83
CA VAL A 123 18.94 -6.49 -13.65
C VAL A 123 20.39 -6.71 -14.04
N ILE A 124 20.68 -7.67 -14.93
CA ILE A 124 22.05 -7.91 -15.43
C ILE A 124 22.60 -6.67 -16.15
N GLU A 125 21.79 -6.03 -17.00
CA GLU A 125 22.18 -4.79 -17.69
C GLU A 125 22.54 -3.69 -16.67
N MET A 126 21.71 -3.46 -15.66
CA MET A 126 21.98 -2.51 -14.59
C MET A 126 23.20 -2.86 -13.72
N MET A 127 23.49 -4.15 -13.54
CA MET A 127 24.71 -4.61 -12.86
C MET A 127 25.95 -4.28 -13.69
N ILE A 128 25.90 -4.50 -15.00
CA ILE A 128 27.00 -4.19 -15.94
C ILE A 128 27.23 -2.68 -16.02
N GLU A 129 26.15 -1.91 -16.09
CA GLU A 129 26.19 -0.44 -16.12
C GLU A 129 26.57 0.19 -14.77
N GLY A 130 26.60 -0.60 -13.68
CA GLY A 130 26.83 -0.10 -12.33
C GLY A 130 25.66 0.67 -11.72
N SER A 131 24.54 0.81 -12.43
CA SER A 131 23.37 1.58 -12.00
C SER A 131 22.49 0.87 -10.96
N LEU A 132 22.68 -0.43 -10.75
CA LEU A 132 21.88 -1.21 -9.79
C LEU A 132 22.04 -0.71 -8.34
N GLN A 133 23.26 -0.36 -7.92
CA GLN A 133 23.50 0.14 -6.56
C GLN A 133 22.80 1.47 -6.31
N HIS A 134 22.76 2.36 -7.31
CA HIS A 134 22.06 3.63 -7.20
C HIS A 134 20.56 3.46 -7.02
N LEU A 135 19.95 2.48 -7.71
CA LEU A 135 18.53 2.18 -7.53
C LEU A 135 18.24 1.64 -6.12
N ILE A 136 19.04 0.69 -5.64
CA ILE A 136 18.87 0.10 -4.30
C ILE A 136 19.04 1.16 -3.20
N ASN A 137 20.07 2.01 -3.32
CA ASN A 137 20.33 3.06 -2.35
C ASN A 137 19.27 4.15 -2.40
N GLY A 138 18.77 4.51 -3.59
CA GLY A 138 17.68 5.47 -3.76
C GLY A 138 16.39 5.02 -3.07
N GLU A 139 16.01 3.75 -3.21
CA GLU A 139 14.83 3.20 -2.53
C GLU A 139 14.98 3.17 -1.00
N GLN A 140 16.18 2.85 -0.50
CA GLN A 140 16.46 2.86 0.93
C GLN A 140 16.37 4.28 1.51
N ASN A 141 16.95 5.25 0.82
CA ASN A 141 16.90 6.66 1.23
C ASN A 141 15.46 7.20 1.23
N LEU A 142 14.67 6.88 0.22
CA LEU A 142 13.25 7.25 0.17
C LEU A 142 12.44 6.62 1.31
N LYS A 143 12.74 5.37 1.70
CA LYS A 143 12.10 4.72 2.85
C LYS A 143 12.50 5.39 4.16
N SER A 144 13.77 5.70 4.35
CA SER A 144 14.22 6.39 5.57
C SER A 144 13.63 7.80 5.68
N GLU A 145 13.58 8.56 4.57
CA GLU A 145 12.97 9.89 4.55
C GLU A 145 11.48 9.84 4.89
N LYS A 146 10.74 8.87 4.35
CA LYS A 146 9.33 8.68 4.70
C LYS A 146 9.14 8.38 6.19
N GLN A 147 9.93 7.47 6.74
CA GLN A 147 9.87 7.12 8.17
C GLN A 147 10.20 8.34 9.06
N GLN A 148 11.22 9.12 8.67
CA GLN A 148 11.61 10.32 9.39
C GLN A 148 10.50 11.40 9.33
N ASN A 149 9.89 11.60 8.17
CA ASN A 149 8.77 12.53 8.01
C ASN A 149 7.54 12.11 8.83
N GLU A 150 7.21 10.81 8.87
CA GLU A 150 6.13 10.30 9.72
C GLU A 150 6.40 10.56 11.21
N LEU A 151 7.64 10.37 11.66
CA LEU A 151 8.04 10.67 13.04
C LEU A 151 7.89 12.16 13.36
N ILE A 152 8.36 13.04 12.48
CA ILE A 152 8.25 14.50 12.65
C ILE A 152 6.76 14.92 12.72
N LEU A 153 5.93 14.39 11.82
CA LEU A 153 4.49 14.65 11.83
C LEU A 153 3.82 14.18 13.13
N LYS A 154 4.22 13.02 13.65
CA LYS A 154 3.71 12.50 14.93
C LYS A 154 4.12 13.39 16.10
N GLN A 155 5.40 13.75 16.21
CA GLN A 155 5.92 14.66 17.24
C GLN A 155 5.23 16.03 17.20
N THR A 156 4.99 16.56 16.00
CA THR A 156 4.29 17.85 15.82
C THR A 156 2.82 17.77 16.30
N ARG A 157 2.13 16.66 16.01
CA ARG A 157 0.75 16.44 16.50
C ARG A 157 0.70 16.32 18.01
N ASP A 158 1.65 15.59 18.60
CA ASP A 158 1.70 15.37 20.04
C ASP A 158 2.06 16.67 20.79
N SER A 159 2.97 17.48 20.23
CA SER A 159 3.30 18.82 20.76
C SER A 159 2.08 19.75 20.73
N LYS A 160 1.34 19.82 19.61
CA LYS A 160 0.11 20.65 19.54
C LYS A 160 -0.97 20.20 20.53
N LYS A 161 -1.11 18.90 20.78
CA LYS A 161 -2.03 18.38 21.81
C LYS A 161 -1.60 18.81 23.21
N LEU A 162 -0.30 18.78 23.50
CA LEU A 162 0.25 19.23 24.78
C LEU A 162 0.00 20.73 24.98
N GLU A 163 0.26 21.56 23.98
CA GLU A 163 0.01 23.00 24.01
C GLU A 163 -1.47 23.35 24.25
N ALA A 164 -2.39 22.63 23.58
CA ALA A 164 -3.82 22.81 23.80
C ALA A 164 -4.24 22.44 25.23
N THR A 165 -3.64 21.39 25.79
CA THR A 165 -3.91 20.95 27.17
C THR A 165 -3.40 21.97 28.19
N MET A 166 -2.20 22.52 27.98
CA MET A 166 -1.62 23.57 28.82
C MET A 166 -2.38 24.90 28.73
N SER A 167 -2.89 25.25 27.55
CA SER A 167 -3.68 26.47 27.37
C SER A 167 -5.00 26.37 28.11
N ASN A 168 -5.67 25.21 28.04
CA ASN A 168 -6.90 24.94 28.78
C ASN A 168 -6.69 24.92 30.30
N SER A 169 -5.52 24.51 30.80
CA SER A 169 -5.24 24.56 32.23
C SER A 169 -5.02 25.98 32.76
N LYS A 170 -4.40 26.87 31.96
CA LYS A 170 -4.22 28.28 32.34
C LYS A 170 -5.56 29.03 32.44
N ILE A 171 -6.45 28.81 31.48
CA ILE A 171 -7.80 29.42 31.48
C ILE A 171 -8.57 29.02 32.75
N LYS A 172 -8.55 27.74 33.12
CA LYS A 172 -9.20 27.26 34.35
C LYS A 172 -8.60 27.86 35.63
N GLN A 173 -7.31 28.18 35.62
CA GLN A 173 -6.63 28.76 36.79
C GLN A 173 -6.99 30.24 36.96
N GLU A 174 -7.08 31.00 35.85
CA GLU A 174 -7.52 32.41 35.86
C GLU A 174 -8.99 32.57 36.28
N GLU A 175 -9.88 31.68 35.82
CA GLU A 175 -11.28 31.66 36.26
C GLU A 175 -11.41 31.44 37.77
N LEU A 176 -10.58 30.55 38.33
CA LEU A 176 -10.58 30.23 39.76
C LEU A 176 -10.04 31.39 40.62
N TYR A 177 -9.04 32.13 40.11
CA TYR A 177 -8.55 33.35 40.76
C TYR A 177 -9.61 34.46 40.79
N ARG A 178 -10.30 34.69 39.66
CA ARG A 178 -11.39 35.68 39.60
C ARG A 178 -12.54 35.34 40.54
N LEU A 179 -12.89 34.06 40.66
CA LEU A 179 -13.93 33.60 41.59
C LEU A 179 -13.54 33.88 43.05
N LYS A 180 -12.29 33.61 43.43
CA LYS A 180 -11.78 33.89 44.78
C LYS A 180 -11.77 35.38 45.12
N GLU A 181 -11.38 36.23 44.17
CA GLU A 181 -11.40 37.68 44.37
C GLU A 181 -12.84 38.21 44.57
N ASN A 182 -13.80 37.68 43.80
CA ASN A 182 -15.21 38.03 43.96
C ASN A 182 -15.78 37.58 45.30
N ILE A 183 -15.41 36.39 45.79
CA ILE A 183 -15.80 35.91 47.13
C ILE A 183 -15.24 36.83 48.21
N GLY A 184 -13.95 37.21 48.13
CA GLY A 184 -13.35 38.11 49.12
C GLY A 184 -14.02 39.50 49.15
N LYS A 185 -14.43 40.04 48.00
CA LYS A 185 -15.20 41.29 47.92
C LYS A 185 -16.60 41.16 48.56
N GLN A 186 -17.26 40.02 48.35
CA GLN A 186 -18.56 39.75 48.98
C GLN A 186 -18.44 39.59 50.50
N GLU A 187 -17.42 38.88 50.98
CA GLU A 187 -17.15 38.74 52.41
C GLU A 187 -16.86 40.09 53.09
N SER A 188 -16.06 40.96 52.44
CA SER A 188 -15.82 42.33 52.93
C SER A 188 -17.10 43.15 53.00
N THR A 189 -17.99 43.01 52.01
CA THR A 189 -19.28 43.73 52.00
C THR A 189 -20.21 43.23 53.11
N ILE A 190 -20.18 41.93 53.40
CA ILE A 190 -20.97 41.31 54.48
C ILE A 190 -20.48 41.82 55.84
N GLU A 191 -19.18 41.92 56.08
CA GLU A 191 -18.65 42.43 57.35
C GLU A 191 -18.99 43.91 57.54
N GLU A 192 -18.88 44.73 56.50
CA GLU A 192 -19.28 46.14 56.54
C GLU A 192 -20.79 46.29 56.85
N LEU A 193 -21.64 45.43 56.28
CA LEU A 193 -23.06 45.41 56.61
C LEU A 193 -23.33 45.00 58.06
N LYS A 194 -22.61 44.00 58.59
CA LYS A 194 -22.75 43.60 60.00
C LYS A 194 -22.34 44.74 60.94
N GLU A 195 -21.25 45.42 60.64
CA GLU A 195 -20.78 46.57 61.42
C GLU A 195 -21.81 47.71 61.39
N ASN A 196 -22.33 48.05 60.21
CA ASN A 196 -23.36 49.07 60.06
C ASN A 196 -24.66 48.74 60.82
N ILE A 197 -25.10 47.47 60.77
CA ILE A 197 -26.28 47.01 61.53
C ILE A 197 -26.00 47.10 63.04
N SER A 198 -24.81 46.70 63.48
CA SER A 198 -24.42 46.80 64.90
C SER A 198 -24.45 48.25 65.38
N ASN A 199 -23.90 49.17 64.59
CA ASN A 199 -23.90 50.61 64.89
C ASN A 199 -25.31 51.20 64.98
N LEU A 200 -26.23 50.74 64.11
CA LEU A 200 -27.64 51.11 64.16
C LEU A 200 -28.29 50.68 65.50
N PHE A 201 -28.06 49.44 65.91
CA PHE A 201 -28.62 48.92 67.17
C PHE A 201 -28.06 49.64 68.39
N GLU A 202 -26.77 49.96 68.42
CA GLU A 202 -26.16 50.76 69.50
C GLU A 202 -26.75 52.18 69.55
N THR A 203 -26.98 52.82 68.39
CA THR A 203 -27.61 54.15 68.31
C THR A 203 -29.04 54.12 68.85
N LEU A 204 -29.83 53.12 68.47
CA LEU A 204 -31.19 52.91 68.97
C LEU A 204 -31.20 52.65 70.49
N ARG A 205 -30.26 51.86 71.00
CA ARG A 205 -30.14 51.56 72.42
C ARG A 205 -29.76 52.79 73.25
N ALA A 206 -28.82 53.60 72.76
CA ALA A 206 -28.44 54.85 73.39
C ALA A 206 -29.62 55.83 73.49
N SER A 207 -30.48 55.87 72.46
CA SER A 207 -31.69 56.71 72.46
C SER A 207 -32.78 56.25 73.44
N GLN A 208 -32.82 54.98 73.83
CA GLN A 208 -33.81 54.46 74.80
C GLN A 208 -33.42 54.69 76.25
N HIS A 209 -32.12 54.81 76.56
CA HIS A 209 -31.64 54.95 77.95
C HIS A 209 -31.45 56.41 78.40
N GLY A 210 -31.35 57.37 77.49
CA GLY A 210 -31.47 58.80 77.80
C GLY A 210 -32.87 59.30 77.46
N LYS A 211 -33.59 59.94 78.39
CA LYS A 211 -34.82 60.69 78.08
C LYS A 211 -34.51 61.93 77.23
N THR A 212 -34.03 61.73 76.01
CA THR A 212 -33.68 62.78 75.06
C THR A 212 -34.63 62.67 73.88
N LEU A 213 -35.35 63.75 73.58
CA LEU A 213 -36.21 63.82 72.41
C LEU A 213 -35.33 63.66 71.17
N ILE A 214 -35.52 62.58 70.42
CA ILE A 214 -34.85 62.37 69.14
C ILE A 214 -35.37 63.45 68.19
N SER A 215 -34.52 64.38 67.78
CA SER A 215 -34.89 65.42 66.80
C SER A 215 -35.07 64.77 65.43
N GLY A 216 -35.99 65.28 64.60
CA GLY A 216 -36.32 64.71 63.28
C GLY A 216 -35.15 64.56 62.30
N TYR A 217 -33.98 65.14 62.60
CA TYR A 217 -32.75 64.99 61.82
C TYR A 217 -32.09 63.60 61.95
N ASP A 218 -32.27 62.90 63.07
CA ASP A 218 -31.66 61.57 63.29
C ASP A 218 -32.43 60.43 62.61
N TYR A 219 -33.74 60.62 62.38
CA TYR A 219 -34.55 59.72 61.57
C TYR A 219 -34.15 59.75 60.09
N ASP A 220 -33.79 60.93 59.56
CA ASP A 220 -33.36 61.07 58.16
C ASP A 220 -32.04 60.33 57.91
N ASN A 221 -31.08 60.38 58.84
CA ASN A 221 -29.84 59.61 58.74
C ASN A 221 -30.05 58.10 58.85
N ALA A 222 -30.90 57.64 59.77
CA ALA A 222 -31.24 56.22 59.87
C ALA A 222 -32.00 55.72 58.62
N THR A 223 -32.85 56.58 58.03
CA THR A 223 -33.58 56.29 56.79
C THR A 223 -32.65 56.27 55.58
N ILE A 224 -31.65 57.17 55.51
CA ILE A 224 -30.60 57.16 54.47
C ILE A 224 -29.77 55.88 54.55
N ILE A 225 -29.41 55.40 55.75
CA ILE A 225 -28.69 54.13 55.94
C ILE A 225 -29.56 52.93 55.52
N TYR A 226 -30.86 52.94 55.85
CA TYR A 226 -31.79 51.89 55.44
C TYR A 226 -32.06 51.88 53.92
N TYR A 227 -32.20 53.05 53.28
CA TYR A 227 -32.43 53.13 51.84
C TYR A 227 -31.18 52.75 51.03
N ASN A 228 -30.00 53.19 51.46
CA ASN A 228 -28.73 52.85 50.81
C ASN A 228 -28.34 51.37 50.96
N SER A 229 -28.86 50.67 51.98
CA SER A 229 -28.66 49.22 52.14
C SER A 229 -29.64 48.37 51.32
N ILE A 230 -30.73 48.95 50.81
CA ILE A 230 -31.76 48.25 50.00
C ILE A 230 -31.62 48.55 48.50
N GLN A 231 -31.07 49.69 48.08
CA GLN A 231 -30.88 50.05 46.66
C GLN A 231 -29.49 49.68 46.08
N LYS A 232 -29.10 48.41 46.12
CA LYS A 232 -28.05 47.86 45.24
C LYS A 232 -28.63 46.83 44.29
#